data_AF-A0AAF3F975-F1
#
_entry.id   AF-A0AAF3F975-F1
#
_cell.length_a   1.000
_cell.length_b   1.000
_cell.length_c   1.000
_cell.angle_alpha   90.00
_cell.angle_beta   90.00
_cell.angle_gamma   90.00
#
_symmetry.space_group_name_H-M   'P 1'
#
loop_
_entity.id
_entity.type
_entity.pdbx_description
1 polymer ?
#
loop_
_entity_poly.entity_id
_entity_poly.type
_entity_poly.pdbx_seq_one_letter_code
_entity_poly.pdbx_strand_id
1 'polypeptide(L)'
;MGRMDVSKMRYLEGEHFRILLAVEMGMKNHELVPLPLISSVAKIHRGGVTKSLADLMKIGLVAYERGRKYDGYRLTKLGYDYLALKALCSREVVGSVGNQIGVGKESDVYVGGDPELNDLCLKFHRLGRTSFRKIKEKRDYHKKRKSASWLYLSRLAASKEFAFLKALAEAGFPVPRPVDVCRHLVVMGLIPVLCTTG
;
A
#
# COMPACT_ATOMS: atom_id res chain seq x y z
N MET A 1 -13.30 -3.52 11.07
CA MET A 1 -11.99 -3.16 10.47
C MET A 1 -12.21 -1.84 9.72
N GLY A 2 -11.58 -0.74 10.16
CA GLY A 2 -11.93 0.62 9.74
C GLY A 2 -11.64 0.92 8.26
N ARG A 3 -12.49 1.74 7.65
CA ARG A 3 -12.29 2.34 6.32
C ARG A 3 -10.97 3.15 6.32
N MET A 4 -10.24 3.15 5.21
CA MET A 4 -9.06 4.00 5.06
C MET A 4 -9.48 5.47 5.19
N ASP A 5 -8.99 6.13 6.24
CA ASP A 5 -9.18 7.56 6.44
C ASP A 5 -7.93 8.28 5.94
N VAL A 6 -8.07 9.05 4.86
CA VAL A 6 -6.94 9.75 4.21
C VAL A 6 -6.71 11.13 4.83
N SER A 7 -7.66 11.64 5.63
CA SER A 7 -7.54 12.96 6.26
C SER A 7 -6.33 13.04 7.20
N LYS A 8 -6.02 11.93 7.88
CA LYS A 8 -4.89 11.85 8.81
C LYS A 8 -3.53 11.99 8.12
N MET A 9 -3.47 11.76 6.80
CA MET A 9 -2.26 11.95 6.01
C MET A 9 -1.80 13.41 5.98
N ARG A 10 -2.72 14.38 6.16
CA ARG A 10 -2.40 15.82 6.20
C ARG A 10 -1.56 16.22 7.41
N TYR A 11 -1.62 15.46 8.50
CA TYR A 11 -0.84 15.73 9.72
C TYR A 11 0.54 15.04 9.70
N LEU A 12 0.88 14.33 8.62
CA LEU A 12 2.16 13.65 8.49
C LEU A 12 3.20 14.52 7.78
N GLU A 13 4.26 14.84 8.51
CA GLU A 13 5.43 15.51 7.97
C GLU A 13 6.34 14.59 7.13
N GLY A 14 7.30 15.18 6.41
CA GLY A 14 8.26 14.44 5.59
C GLY A 14 9.10 13.43 6.39
N GLU A 15 9.37 13.71 7.67
CA GLU A 15 10.09 12.80 8.57
C GLU A 15 9.32 11.48 8.80
N HIS A 16 8.00 11.58 9.00
CA HIS A 16 7.14 10.41 9.19
C HIS A 16 7.18 9.48 7.97
N PHE A 17 7.12 10.04 6.76
CA PHE A 17 7.24 9.24 5.54
C PHE A 17 8.64 8.64 5.36
N ARG A 18 9.69 9.35 5.74
CA ARG A 18 11.07 8.82 5.73
C ARG A 18 11.21 7.62 6.66
N ILE A 19 10.60 7.67 7.85
CA ILE A 19 10.58 6.56 8.80
C ILE A 19 9.73 5.39 8.28
N LEU A 20 8.55 5.65 7.71
CA LEU A 20 7.73 4.60 7.09
C LEU A 20 8.49 3.86 5.98
N LEU A 21 9.22 4.60 5.13
CA LEU A 21 10.08 4.03 4.09
C LEU A 21 11.23 3.20 4.71
N ALA A 22 11.84 3.68 5.79
CA ALA A 22 12.89 2.93 6.49
C ALA A 22 12.37 1.59 7.05
N VAL A 23 11.16 1.58 7.62
CA VAL A 23 10.50 0.35 8.06
C VAL A 23 10.20 -0.57 6.86
N GLU A 24 9.67 -0.04 5.75
CA GLU A 24 9.44 -0.83 4.52
C GLU A 24 10.72 -1.50 4.01
N MET A 25 11.83 -0.75 4.00
CA MET A 25 13.13 -1.26 3.58
C MET A 25 13.66 -2.34 4.52
N GLY A 26 13.54 -2.13 5.84
CA GLY A 26 13.93 -3.12 6.85
C GLY A 26 13.11 -4.42 6.77
N MET A 27 11.82 -4.31 6.45
CA MET A 27 10.92 -5.46 6.31
C MET A 27 11.27 -6.41 5.14
N LYS A 28 12.18 -6.01 4.24
CA LYS A 28 12.68 -6.90 3.18
C LYS A 28 13.50 -8.07 3.74
N ASN A 29 14.20 -7.83 4.85
CA ASN A 29 15.15 -8.77 5.45
C ASN A 29 14.74 -9.22 6.87
N HIS A 30 13.91 -8.43 7.56
CA HIS A 30 13.47 -8.70 8.92
C HIS A 30 11.94 -8.76 9.01
N GLU A 31 11.41 -9.66 9.85
CA GLU A 31 9.96 -9.72 10.10
C GLU A 31 9.48 -8.53 10.93
N LEU A 32 10.27 -8.18 11.95
CA LEU A 32 10.14 -6.96 12.73
C LEU A 32 11.39 -6.10 12.51
N VAL A 33 11.27 -4.79 12.43
CA VAL A 33 12.41 -3.90 12.17
C VAL A 33 12.81 -3.26 13.50
N PRO A 34 14.03 -3.53 14.01
CA PRO A 34 14.45 -2.98 15.30
C PRO A 34 14.74 -1.48 15.20
N LEU A 35 14.51 -0.74 16.29
CA LEU A 35 14.68 0.73 16.34
C LEU A 35 16.06 1.22 15.83
N PRO A 36 17.20 0.59 16.21
CA PRO A 36 18.51 1.01 15.71
C PRO A 36 18.63 0.93 14.18
N LEU A 37 18.01 -0.09 13.57
CA LEU A 37 18.00 -0.24 12.12
C LEU A 37 17.17 0.84 11.45
N ILE A 38 15.99 1.16 12.00
CA ILE A 38 15.13 2.24 11.48
C ILE A 38 15.88 3.57 11.52
N SER A 39 16.51 3.89 12.65
CA SER A 39 17.31 5.11 12.81
C SER A 39 18.47 5.19 11.82
N SER A 40 19.19 4.08 11.62
CA SER A 40 20.28 4.01 10.65
C SER A 40 19.82 4.20 9.21
N VAL A 41 18.71 3.57 8.81
CA VAL A 41 18.19 3.65 7.43
C VAL A 41 17.56 5.01 7.16
N ALA A 42 16.82 5.56 8.13
CA ALA A 42 16.17 6.86 8.00
C ALA A 42 17.16 8.04 8.10
N LYS A 43 18.38 7.79 8.61
CA LYS A 43 19.40 8.82 8.92
C LYS A 43 18.85 9.90 9.86
N ILE A 44 18.11 9.47 10.87
CA ILE A 44 17.50 10.34 11.90
C ILE A 44 17.98 9.86 13.26
N HIS A 45 18.27 10.81 14.16
CA HIS A 45 18.66 10.49 15.53
C HIS A 45 17.58 9.66 16.24
N ARG A 46 18.00 8.71 17.08
CA ARG A 46 17.08 7.74 17.73
C ARG A 46 15.92 8.42 18.47
N GLY A 47 16.18 9.55 19.14
CA GLY A 47 15.14 10.31 19.84
C GLY A 47 14.00 10.79 18.93
N GLY A 48 14.33 11.32 17.74
CA GLY A 48 13.33 11.76 16.75
C GLY A 48 12.53 10.59 16.20
N VAL A 49 13.22 9.49 15.87
CA VAL A 49 12.58 8.26 15.37
C VAL A 49 11.57 7.70 16.36
N THR A 50 11.90 7.65 17.66
CA THR A 50 10.97 7.15 18.69
C THR A 50 9.71 8.00 18.78
N LYS A 51 9.85 9.33 18.73
CA LYS A 51 8.71 10.26 18.76
C LYS A 51 7.81 10.06 17.54
N SER A 52 8.37 10.10 16.33
CA SER A 52 7.60 9.89 15.11
C SER A 52 7.00 8.49 15.02
N LEU A 53 7.68 7.45 15.52
CA LEU A 53 7.10 6.10 15.60
C LEU A 53 5.90 6.07 16.55
N ALA A 54 5.94 6.80 17.67
CA ALA A 54 4.79 6.93 18.55
C ALA A 54 3.59 7.58 17.83
N ASP A 55 3.83 8.64 17.06
CA ASP A 55 2.78 9.32 16.30
C ASP A 55 2.22 8.44 15.16
N LEU A 56 3.09 7.73 14.44
CA LEU A 56 2.70 6.75 13.43
C LEU A 56 1.88 5.59 14.02
N MET A 57 2.19 5.17 15.25
CA MET A 57 1.43 4.13 15.96
C MET A 57 0.05 4.61 16.39
N LYS A 58 -0.09 5.87 16.86
CA LYS A 58 -1.39 6.46 17.21
C LYS A 58 -2.36 6.47 16.02
N ILE A 59 -1.84 6.69 14.81
CA ILE A 59 -2.62 6.66 13.56
C ILE A 59 -2.82 5.22 13.05
N GLY A 60 -2.01 4.27 13.54
CA GLY A 60 -2.07 2.86 13.16
C GLY A 60 -1.32 2.53 11.85
N LEU A 61 -0.34 3.34 11.46
CA LEU A 61 0.48 3.12 10.26
C LEU A 61 1.60 2.11 10.49
N VAL A 62 2.07 2.04 11.73
CA VAL A 62 3.08 1.10 12.20
C VAL A 62 2.53 0.36 13.42
N ALA A 63 2.92 -0.90 13.59
CA ALA A 63 2.66 -1.68 14.79
C ALA A 63 3.99 -2.07 15.44
N TYR A 64 4.07 -1.89 16.76
CA TYR A 64 5.13 -2.47 17.58
C TYR A 64 4.72 -3.88 18.01
N GLU A 65 5.62 -4.85 17.85
CA GLU A 65 5.38 -6.22 18.29
C GLU A 65 6.59 -6.76 19.04
N ARG A 66 6.29 -7.57 20.06
CA ARG A 66 7.30 -8.34 20.79
C ARG A 66 7.50 -9.67 20.09
N GLY A 67 8.60 -9.80 19.38
CA GLY A 67 8.93 -11.02 18.66
C GLY A 67 9.53 -12.06 19.59
N ARG A 68 9.58 -13.33 19.13
CA ARG A 68 10.24 -14.41 19.88
C ARG A 68 11.76 -14.22 20.04
N LYS A 69 12.40 -13.53 19.09
CA LYS A 69 13.85 -13.32 19.04
C LYS A 69 14.28 -11.89 19.34
N TYR A 70 13.48 -10.93 18.88
CA TYR A 70 13.74 -9.52 19.07
C TYR A 70 12.42 -8.75 18.89
N ASP A 71 12.33 -7.63 19.58
CA ASP A 71 11.23 -6.69 19.45
C ASP A 71 11.48 -5.74 18.27
N GLY A 72 10.40 -5.22 17.70
CA GLY A 72 10.54 -4.22 16.65
C GLY A 72 9.22 -3.75 16.07
N TYR A 73 9.33 -3.05 14.97
CA TYR A 73 8.21 -2.39 14.30
C TYR A 73 7.94 -3.05 12.94
N ARG A 74 6.67 -3.10 12.54
CA ARG A 74 6.27 -3.49 11.19
C ARG A 74 5.22 -2.55 10.63
N LEU A 75 5.18 -2.43 9.31
CA LEU A 75 4.11 -1.71 8.63
C LEU A 75 2.78 -2.43 8.79
N THR A 76 1.74 -1.63 9.00
CA THR A 76 0.36 -2.09 8.87
C THR A 76 -0.09 -1.99 7.41
N LYS A 77 -1.28 -2.52 7.12
CA LYS A 77 -1.91 -2.35 5.80
C LYS A 77 -2.12 -0.86 5.48
N LEU A 78 -2.55 -0.08 6.48
CA LEU A 78 -2.78 1.36 6.34
C LEU A 78 -1.48 2.13 6.11
N GLY A 79 -0.40 1.80 6.82
CA GLY A 79 0.91 2.41 6.56
C GLY A 79 1.41 2.16 5.15
N TYR A 80 1.14 0.96 4.62
CA TYR A 80 1.49 0.61 3.24
C TYR A 80 0.63 1.37 2.22
N ASP A 81 -0.66 1.58 2.50
CA ASP A 81 -1.55 2.45 1.69
C ASP A 81 -1.02 3.87 1.59
N TYR A 82 -0.65 4.45 2.74
CA TYR A 82 -0.16 5.81 2.82
C TYR A 82 1.15 5.99 2.06
N LEU A 83 2.05 5.01 2.11
CA LEU A 83 3.27 5.02 1.32
C LEU A 83 2.97 4.97 -0.19
N ALA A 84 2.00 4.16 -0.62
CA ALA A 84 1.59 4.09 -2.02
C ALA A 84 0.97 5.41 -2.50
N LEU A 85 0.04 5.96 -1.73
CA LEU A 85 -0.60 7.25 -2.02
C LEU A 85 0.40 8.40 -2.04
N LYS A 86 1.33 8.46 -1.07
CA LYS A 86 2.36 9.50 -1.05
C LYS A 86 3.21 9.46 -2.31
N ALA A 87 3.62 8.27 -2.74
CA ALA A 87 4.43 8.11 -3.93
C ALA A 87 3.68 8.52 -5.21
N LEU A 88 2.40 8.18 -5.35
CA LEU A 88 1.59 8.57 -6.50
C LEU A 88 1.27 10.07 -6.52
N CYS A 89 1.05 10.67 -5.35
CA CYS A 89 0.88 12.11 -5.19
C CYS A 89 2.17 12.86 -5.57
N SER A 90 3.34 12.37 -5.13
CA SER A 90 4.64 12.94 -5.54
C SER A 90 4.99 12.73 -7.02
N ARG A 91 4.30 11.83 -7.74
CA ARG A 91 4.41 11.66 -9.19
C ARG A 91 3.37 12.46 -9.98
N GLU A 92 2.55 13.25 -9.30
CA GLU A 92 1.45 14.01 -9.90
C GLU A 92 0.42 13.12 -10.62
N VAL A 93 0.30 11.85 -10.21
CA VAL A 93 -0.68 10.90 -10.77
C VAL A 93 -2.01 10.96 -10.01
N VAL A 94 -1.94 11.17 -8.69
CA VAL A 94 -3.12 11.22 -7.82
C VAL A 94 -3.09 12.51 -7.01
N GLY A 95 -4.02 13.42 -7.27
CA GLY A 95 -4.22 14.66 -6.53
C GLY A 95 -5.17 14.50 -5.33
N SER A 96 -6.17 13.63 -5.43
CA SER A 96 -7.16 13.42 -4.37
C SER A 96 -7.66 11.98 -4.28
N VAL A 97 -8.16 11.62 -3.09
CA VAL A 97 -8.84 10.35 -2.84
C VAL A 97 -10.26 10.65 -2.38
N GLY A 98 -11.23 10.12 -3.10
CA GLY A 98 -12.65 10.28 -2.85
C GLY A 98 -13.29 9.05 -2.21
N ASN A 99 -14.55 8.82 -2.56
CA ASN A 99 -15.39 7.80 -1.94
C ASN A 99 -14.97 6.38 -2.31
N GLN A 100 -15.20 5.47 -1.38
CA GLN A 100 -15.08 4.04 -1.63
C GLN A 100 -16.27 3.56 -2.45
N ILE A 101 -16.02 3.05 -3.66
CA ILE A 101 -17.06 2.58 -4.60
C ILE A 101 -17.16 1.07 -4.70
N GLY A 102 -16.16 0.33 -4.20
CA GLY A 102 -16.18 -1.12 -4.21
C GLY A 102 -15.39 -1.73 -3.07
N VAL A 103 -15.95 -2.77 -2.45
CA VAL A 103 -15.25 -3.62 -1.48
C VAL A 103 -15.35 -5.06 -1.96
N GLY A 104 -14.23 -5.59 -2.43
CA GLY A 104 -14.10 -7.00 -2.80
C GLY A 104 -13.46 -7.82 -1.68
N LYS A 105 -13.45 -9.14 -1.88
CA LYS A 105 -12.73 -10.08 -0.99
C LYS A 105 -11.23 -9.80 -0.94
N GLU A 106 -10.67 -9.37 -2.07
CA GLU A 106 -9.22 -9.22 -2.27
C GLU A 106 -8.80 -7.81 -2.69
N SER A 107 -9.74 -6.86 -2.76
CA SER A 107 -9.42 -5.49 -3.12
C SER A 107 -10.39 -4.47 -2.54
N ASP A 108 -9.92 -3.25 -2.32
CA ASP A 108 -10.77 -2.08 -2.12
C ASP A 108 -10.64 -1.15 -3.32
N VAL A 109 -11.75 -0.58 -3.77
CA VAL A 109 -11.79 0.35 -4.91
C VAL A 109 -12.34 1.68 -4.44
N TYR A 110 -11.59 2.73 -4.72
CA TYR A 110 -11.93 4.11 -4.42
C TYR A 110 -11.96 4.92 -5.70
N VAL A 111 -12.80 5.95 -5.74
CA VAL A 111 -12.64 7.04 -6.68
C VAL A 111 -11.51 7.93 -6.19
N GLY A 112 -10.72 8.46 -7.11
CA GLY A 112 -9.74 9.52 -6.86
C GLY A 112 -9.77 10.53 -7.99
N GLY A 113 -8.98 11.59 -7.85
CA GLY A 113 -8.76 12.55 -8.92
C GLY A 113 -7.28 12.71 -9.18
N ASP A 114 -6.90 12.96 -10.42
CA ASP A 114 -5.56 13.49 -10.74
C ASP A 114 -5.45 14.98 -10.30
N PRO A 115 -4.29 15.64 -10.47
CA PRO A 115 -4.15 17.06 -10.14
C PRO A 115 -5.06 18.00 -10.95
N GLU A 116 -5.52 17.57 -12.12
CA GLU A 116 -6.43 18.31 -13.02
C GLU A 116 -7.91 18.03 -12.74
N LEU A 117 -8.22 17.24 -11.70
CA LEU A 117 -9.55 16.82 -11.30
C LEU A 117 -10.24 15.86 -12.29
N ASN A 118 -9.48 15.15 -13.14
CA ASN A 118 -10.04 14.04 -13.91
C ASN A 118 -10.24 12.83 -13.01
N ASP A 119 -11.38 12.15 -13.17
CA ASP A 119 -11.76 11.00 -12.37
C ASP A 119 -10.86 9.79 -12.63
N LEU A 120 -10.34 9.23 -11.54
CA LEU A 120 -9.51 8.04 -11.51
C LEU A 120 -10.15 6.96 -10.62
N CYS A 121 -9.78 5.71 -10.92
CA CYS A 121 -10.08 4.56 -10.10
C CYS A 121 -8.81 4.08 -9.39
N LEU A 122 -8.87 4.04 -8.06
CA LEU A 122 -7.79 3.64 -7.16
C LEU A 122 -8.10 2.27 -6.57
N LYS A 123 -7.45 1.23 -7.09
CA LYS A 123 -7.66 -0.16 -6.67
C LYS A 123 -6.52 -0.66 -5.78
N PHE A 124 -6.82 -0.82 -4.50
CA PHE A 124 -5.91 -1.38 -3.49
C PHE A 124 -6.06 -2.89 -3.42
N HIS A 125 -4.97 -3.62 -3.58
CA HIS A 125 -4.95 -5.08 -3.40
C HIS A 125 -4.80 -5.45 -1.92
N ARG A 126 -5.67 -6.36 -1.45
CA ARG A 126 -5.88 -6.71 -0.04
C ARG A 126 -5.81 -8.23 0.16
N LEU A 127 -4.69 -8.84 -0.20
CA LEU A 127 -4.53 -10.28 0.01
C LEU A 127 -4.50 -10.59 1.53
N GLY A 128 -5.16 -11.69 1.91
CA GLY A 128 -5.25 -12.14 3.30
C GLY A 128 -6.29 -11.41 4.17
N ARG A 129 -7.40 -10.93 3.58
CA ARG A 129 -8.54 -10.37 4.32
C ARG A 129 -9.46 -11.45 4.90
N THR A 130 -9.64 -12.54 4.18
CA THR A 130 -10.39 -13.72 4.59
C THR A 130 -9.62 -14.96 4.14
N SER A 131 -9.42 -15.90 5.07
CA SER A 131 -9.13 -17.31 4.77
C SER A 131 -7.99 -17.64 3.79
N PHE A 132 -6.74 -17.44 4.22
CA PHE A 132 -5.60 -18.12 3.58
C PHE A 132 -4.51 -18.54 4.57
N ARG A 133 -4.90 -19.14 5.71
CA ARG A 133 -3.95 -19.89 6.56
C ARG A 133 -3.19 -20.97 5.74
N LYS A 134 -3.80 -21.51 4.67
CA LYS A 134 -3.23 -22.55 3.79
C LYS A 134 -2.32 -22.05 2.64
N ILE A 135 -2.30 -20.76 2.26
CA ILE A 135 -1.38 -20.29 1.18
C ILE A 135 0.07 -20.24 1.66
N LYS A 136 0.31 -20.05 2.96
CA LYS A 136 1.68 -20.17 3.51
C LYS A 136 2.28 -21.57 3.31
N GLU A 137 1.46 -22.60 3.08
CA GLU A 137 1.89 -23.98 2.86
C GLU A 137 2.02 -24.37 1.39
N LYS A 138 1.38 -23.65 0.44
CA LYS A 138 1.41 -23.97 -0.99
C LYS A 138 2.14 -22.92 -1.84
N ARG A 139 3.43 -23.21 -2.06
CA ARG A 139 4.20 -23.14 -3.33
C ARG A 139 4.43 -21.78 -4.04
N ASP A 140 5.66 -21.66 -4.56
CA ASP A 140 6.18 -20.83 -5.67
C ASP A 140 6.33 -19.30 -5.57
N TYR A 141 5.84 -18.63 -4.54
CA TYR A 141 6.10 -17.16 -4.40
C TYR A 141 7.40 -16.82 -3.67
N HIS A 142 8.08 -17.81 -3.09
CA HIS A 142 9.32 -17.63 -2.35
C HIS A 142 10.54 -17.66 -3.28
N LYS A 143 10.72 -16.63 -4.12
CA LYS A 143 12.01 -16.34 -4.74
C LYS A 143 13.03 -15.91 -3.67
N LYS A 144 13.59 -16.88 -2.94
CA LYS A 144 14.73 -16.75 -2.01
C LYS A 144 14.52 -15.89 -0.75
N ARG A 145 13.28 -15.61 -0.30
CA ARG A 145 13.02 -14.81 0.91
C ARG A 145 12.39 -15.61 2.06
N LYS A 146 12.91 -15.40 3.27
CA LYS A 146 12.55 -16.12 4.52
C LYS A 146 11.11 -15.87 5.02
N SER A 147 10.40 -14.89 4.46
CA SER A 147 9.00 -14.55 4.80
C SER A 147 8.39 -13.76 3.64
N ALA A 148 7.31 -14.26 3.02
CA ALA A 148 6.49 -13.45 2.11
C ALA A 148 5.36 -12.83 2.92
N SER A 149 5.47 -11.53 3.21
CA SER A 149 4.38 -10.80 3.87
C SER A 149 3.18 -10.64 2.94
N TRP A 150 1.97 -10.57 3.49
CA TRP A 150 0.75 -10.30 2.71
C TRP A 150 0.84 -8.99 1.91
N LEU A 151 1.62 -8.01 2.40
CA LEU A 151 1.90 -6.76 1.68
C LEU A 151 2.73 -7.00 0.41
N TYR A 152 3.72 -7.89 0.48
CA TYR A 152 4.53 -8.27 -0.67
C TYR A 152 3.70 -9.02 -1.72
N LEU A 153 2.87 -9.98 -1.30
CA LEU A 153 1.96 -10.68 -2.22
C LEU A 153 0.96 -9.73 -2.87
N SER A 154 0.42 -8.78 -2.10
CA SER A 154 -0.48 -7.74 -2.65
C SER A 154 0.20 -6.85 -3.67
N ARG A 155 1.49 -6.54 -3.48
CA ARG A 155 2.30 -5.82 -4.47
C ARG A 155 2.49 -6.61 -5.76
N LEU A 156 2.78 -7.92 -5.66
CA LEU A 156 2.93 -8.76 -6.85
C LEU A 156 1.62 -8.88 -7.63
N ALA A 157 0.49 -9.04 -6.93
CA ALA A 157 -0.83 -9.08 -7.55
C ALA A 157 -1.12 -7.77 -8.33
N ALA A 158 -0.91 -6.62 -7.70
CA ALA A 158 -1.09 -5.31 -8.34
C ALA A 158 -0.19 -5.13 -9.57
N SER A 159 1.09 -5.53 -9.47
CA SER A 159 2.04 -5.44 -10.59
C SER A 159 1.62 -6.32 -11.77
N LYS A 160 1.12 -7.52 -11.48
CA LYS A 160 0.62 -8.47 -12.49
C LYS A 160 -0.66 -7.96 -13.15
N GLU A 161 -1.59 -7.42 -12.36
CA GLU A 161 -2.82 -6.82 -12.89
C GLU A 161 -2.53 -5.64 -13.81
N PHE A 162 -1.66 -4.72 -13.40
CA PHE A 162 -1.28 -3.58 -14.23
C PHE A 162 -0.63 -4.00 -15.54
N ALA A 163 0.25 -5.01 -15.51
CA ALA A 163 0.87 -5.54 -16.72
C ALA A 163 -0.16 -6.13 -17.70
N PHE A 164 -1.17 -6.85 -17.20
CA PHE A 164 -2.26 -7.34 -18.05
C PHE A 164 -3.15 -6.23 -18.59
N LEU A 165 -3.53 -5.26 -17.76
CA LEU A 165 -4.31 -4.10 -18.20
C LEU A 165 -3.59 -3.35 -19.32
N LYS A 166 -2.27 -3.17 -19.20
CA LYS A 166 -1.45 -2.55 -20.24
C LYS A 166 -1.46 -3.35 -21.54
N ALA A 167 -1.19 -4.66 -21.47
CA ALA A 167 -1.20 -5.52 -22.66
C ALA A 167 -2.57 -5.57 -23.35
N LEU A 168 -3.67 -5.62 -22.58
CA LEU A 168 -5.03 -5.63 -23.13
C LEU A 168 -5.40 -4.28 -23.77
N ALA A 169 -5.01 -3.17 -23.14
CA ALA A 169 -5.23 -1.84 -23.70
C ALA A 169 -4.45 -1.65 -25.01
N GLU A 170 -3.18 -2.09 -25.06
CA GLU A 170 -2.35 -2.05 -26.28
C GLU A 170 -2.91 -2.93 -27.40
N ALA A 171 -3.57 -4.03 -27.05
CA ALA A 171 -4.25 -4.91 -28.00
C ALA A 171 -5.66 -4.43 -28.40
N GLY A 172 -6.10 -3.25 -27.93
CA GLY A 172 -7.38 -2.65 -28.31
C GLY A 172 -8.62 -3.24 -27.63
N PHE A 173 -8.46 -4.03 -26.56
CA PHE A 173 -9.61 -4.53 -25.80
C PHE A 173 -10.28 -3.42 -24.98
N PRO A 174 -11.60 -3.51 -24.74
CA PRO A 174 -12.33 -2.54 -23.94
C PRO A 174 -12.03 -2.74 -22.44
N VAL A 175 -10.88 -2.21 -22.00
CA VAL A 175 -10.42 -2.26 -20.60
C VAL A 175 -10.21 -0.84 -20.05
N PRO A 176 -10.23 -0.65 -18.70
CA PRO A 176 -9.89 0.64 -18.11
C PRO A 176 -8.48 1.07 -18.53
N ARG A 177 -8.32 2.36 -18.87
CA ARG A 177 -7.02 2.93 -19.23
C ARG A 177 -6.03 2.76 -18.06
N PRO A 178 -4.92 2.01 -18.21
CA PRO A 178 -3.92 1.90 -17.16
C PRO A 178 -3.17 3.23 -17.02
N VAL A 179 -3.01 3.73 -15.79
CA VAL A 179 -2.33 5.01 -15.51
C VAL A 179 -0.98 4.77 -14.83
N ASP A 180 -0.97 4.21 -13.62
CA ASP A 180 0.26 3.88 -12.88
C ASP A 180 0.01 2.74 -11.89
N VAL A 181 1.09 2.15 -11.38
CA VAL A 181 1.07 1.19 -10.28
C VAL A 181 2.13 1.54 -9.25
N CYS A 182 1.72 1.58 -7.98
CA CYS A 182 2.64 1.77 -6.87
C CYS A 182 2.32 0.79 -5.74
N ARG A 183 3.30 -0.05 -5.38
CA ARG A 183 3.14 -1.09 -4.36
C ARG A 183 1.95 -1.99 -4.71
N HIS A 184 0.90 -1.99 -3.90
CA HIS A 184 -0.33 -2.77 -4.06
C HIS A 184 -1.50 -1.95 -4.61
N LEU A 185 -1.27 -0.68 -4.98
CA LEU A 185 -2.26 0.22 -5.55
C LEU A 185 -2.07 0.32 -7.06
N VAL A 186 -3.13 0.02 -7.80
CA VAL A 186 -3.25 0.24 -9.24
C VAL A 186 -4.14 1.46 -9.49
N VAL A 187 -3.66 2.38 -10.33
CA VAL A 187 -4.40 3.55 -10.79
C VAL A 187 -4.82 3.30 -12.24
N MET A 188 -6.11 3.44 -12.51
CA MET A 188 -6.69 3.28 -13.83
C MET A 188 -7.76 4.34 -14.08
N GLY A 189 -8.12 4.60 -15.34
CA GLY A 189 -9.22 5.49 -15.68
C GLY A 189 -10.53 4.99 -15.08
N LEU A 190 -11.36 5.90 -14.57
CA LEU A 190 -12.70 5.54 -14.11
C LEU A 190 -13.56 5.20 -15.32
N ILE A 191 -14.14 3.99 -15.34
CA ILE A 191 -15.20 3.65 -16.30
C ILE A 191 -16.53 4.05 -15.65
N PRO A 192 -17.26 5.03 -16.20
CA PRO A 192 -18.61 5.29 -15.75
C PRO A 192 -19.45 4.06 -16.09
N VAL A 193 -19.96 3.40 -15.05
CA VAL A 193 -20.98 2.37 -15.25
C VAL A 193 -22.23 3.11 -15.69
N LEU A 194 -22.48 3.15 -16.99
CA LEU A 194 -23.82 3.38 -17.49
C LEU A 194 -24.65 2.19 -17.01
N CYS A 195 -25.42 2.38 -15.94
CA CYS A 195 -26.57 1.52 -15.69
C CYS A 195 -27.47 1.68 -16.93
N THR A 196 -27.32 0.79 -17.91
CA THR A 196 -28.36 0.58 -18.91
C THR A 196 -29.55 0.00 -18.14
N THR A 197 -30.43 0.88 -17.68
CA THR A 197 -31.79 0.51 -17.31
C THR A 197 -32.46 0.02 -18.59
N GLY A 198 -32.46 -1.30 -18.76
CA GLY A 198 -33.39 -2.00 -19.65
C GLY A 198 -34.69 -2.28 -18.93
#